data_AF-A0A1Y4R7F9-F1
#
_entry.id   AF-A0A1Y4R7F9-F1
#
_cell.length_a   1.000
_cell.length_b   1.000
_cell.length_c   1.000
_cell.angle_alpha   90.00
_cell.angle_beta   90.00
_cell.angle_gamma   90.00
#
_symmetry.space_group_name_H-M   'P 1'
#
loop_
_entity.id
_entity.type
_entity.pdbx_description
1 polymer ?
#
loop_
_entity_poly.entity_id
_entity_poly.type
_entity_poly.pdbx_seq_one_letter_code
_entity_poly.pdbx_strand_id
1 'polypeptide(L)'
;MNKKKDSDRKTQRIVLVITENDKKTISKRAKDAGCTISAYLRKAGMGEIVSFEDIKPWLDDIDRVNEILRIIKRKGDPELLEEILDLVKRKERT
;
A
#
# COMPACT_ATOMS: atom_id res chain seq x y z
N MET A 1 40.04 27.04 -15.48
CA MET A 1 39.57 26.15 -14.38
C MET A 1 38.19 25.62 -14.73
N ASN A 2 38.12 24.36 -15.18
CA ASN A 2 36.87 23.70 -15.57
C ASN A 2 36.04 23.36 -14.33
N LYS A 3 34.90 24.01 -14.14
CA LYS A 3 33.85 23.50 -13.25
C LYS A 3 33.16 22.34 -13.99
N LYS A 4 33.53 21.11 -13.65
CA LYS A 4 32.75 19.91 -13.98
C LYS A 4 31.32 20.17 -13.45
N LYS A 5 30.35 20.31 -14.35
CA LYS A 5 28.93 20.34 -13.99
C LYS A 5 28.57 18.93 -13.54
N ASP A 6 28.35 18.78 -12.24
CA ASP A 6 27.92 17.52 -11.66
C ASP A 6 26.65 17.00 -12.35
N SER A 7 26.80 15.75 -12.79
CA SER A 7 25.84 14.81 -13.35
C SER A 7 24.37 14.97 -12.93
N ASP A 8 23.49 15.04 -13.94
CA ASP A 8 22.25 14.26 -14.11
C ASP A 8 21.60 13.61 -12.86
N ARG A 9 21.25 14.39 -11.84
CA ARG A 9 20.25 13.94 -10.85
C ARG A 9 18.87 14.00 -11.49
N LYS A 10 18.43 12.90 -12.11
CA LYS A 10 17.03 12.69 -12.50
C LYS A 10 16.14 12.79 -11.26
N THR A 11 15.63 13.99 -11.01
CA THR A 11 14.74 14.25 -9.88
C THR A 11 13.33 13.86 -10.31
N GLN A 12 12.86 12.69 -9.88
CA GLN A 12 11.47 12.31 -10.07
C GLN A 12 10.59 13.10 -9.07
N ARG A 13 9.53 13.73 -9.58
CA ARG A 13 8.54 14.43 -8.75
C ARG A 13 7.48 13.42 -8.34
N ILE A 14 7.27 13.29 -7.03
CA ILE A 14 6.21 12.47 -6.45
C ILE A 14 5.10 13.42 -5.99
N VAL A 15 3.87 13.16 -6.45
CA VAL A 15 2.67 13.87 -5.99
C VAL A 15 2.00 13.02 -4.92
N LEU A 16 1.87 13.57 -3.72
CA LEU A 16 1.17 12.94 -2.60
C LEU A 16 -0.19 13.60 -2.45
N VAL A 17 -1.26 12.80 -2.53
CA VAL A 17 -2.63 13.24 -2.20
C VAL A 17 -2.89 12.82 -0.76
N ILE A 18 -3.15 13.78 0.10
CA ILE A 18 -3.38 13.57 1.54
C ILE A 18 -4.55 14.43 2.00
N THR A 19 -5.14 14.09 3.14
CA THR A 19 -6.18 14.93 3.75
C THR A 19 -5.58 16.23 4.30
N GLU A 20 -6.42 17.25 4.46
CA GLU A 20 -5.97 18.53 5.04
C GLU A 20 -5.50 18.37 6.50
N ASN A 21 -6.05 17.40 7.24
CA ASN A 21 -5.63 17.10 8.61
C ASN A 21 -4.22 16.49 8.66
N ASP A 22 -3.93 15.56 7.73
CA ASP A 22 -2.59 14.96 7.61
C ASP A 22 -1.55 16.00 7.22
N LYS A 23 -1.91 16.90 6.30
CA LYS A 23 -1.05 18.01 5.87
C LYS A 23 -0.66 18.92 7.04
N LYS A 24 -1.62 19.27 7.91
CA LYS A 24 -1.36 20.06 9.13
C LYS A 24 -0.42 19.31 10.07
N THR A 25 -0.66 18.02 10.27
CA THR A 25 0.16 17.17 11.14
C THR A 25 1.60 17.05 10.64
N ILE A 26 1.79 16.77 9.35
CA ILE A 26 3.11 16.70 8.71
C ILE A 26 3.84 18.04 8.81
N SER A 27 3.14 19.14 8.53
CA SER A 27 3.74 20.48 8.59
C SER A 27 4.19 20.84 10.00
N LYS A 28 3.39 20.52 11.02
CA LYS A 28 3.74 20.73 12.43
C LYS A 28 4.98 19.90 12.81
N ARG A 29 4.98 18.60 12.50
CA ARG A 29 6.10 17.71 12.85
C ARG A 29 7.40 18.09 12.12
N ALA A 30 7.32 18.53 10.86
CA ALA A 30 8.48 19.04 10.12
C ALA A 30 9.08 20.28 10.79
N LYS A 31 8.20 21.21 11.24
CA LYS A 31 8.60 22.40 11.99
C LYS A 31 9.24 22.05 13.32
N ASP A 32 8.62 21.16 14.09
CA ASP A 32 9.15 20.69 15.39
C ASP A 32 10.51 19.99 15.22
N ALA A 33 10.72 19.31 14.10
CA ALA A 33 11.99 18.68 13.73
C ALA A 33 13.03 19.64 13.08
N GLY A 34 12.70 20.94 12.95
CA GLY A 34 13.60 21.95 12.39
C GLY A 34 14.00 21.70 10.93
N CYS A 35 13.15 21.03 10.14
CA CYS A 35 13.46 20.68 8.74
C CYS A 35 12.30 20.98 7.79
N THR A 36 12.59 20.98 6.48
CA THR A 36 11.54 21.19 5.46
C THR A 36 10.61 20.00 5.40
N ILE A 37 9.37 20.19 4.95
CA ILE A 37 8.40 19.10 4.77
C ILE A 37 8.97 17.99 3.88
N SER A 38 9.65 18.33 2.78
CA SER A 38 10.27 17.33 1.90
C SER A 38 11.39 16.55 2.59
N ALA A 39 12.22 17.21 3.41
CA ALA A 39 13.27 16.53 4.17
C ALA A 39 12.66 15.66 5.28
N TYR A 40 11.62 16.16 5.94
CA TYR A 40 10.86 15.43 6.94
C TYR A 40 10.22 14.18 6.33
N LEU A 41 9.54 14.27 5.19
CA LEU A 41 8.92 13.12 4.53
C LEU A 41 9.94 12.08 4.05
N ARG A 42 11.11 12.51 3.57
CA ARG A 42 12.20 11.58 3.23
C ARG A 42 12.74 10.86 4.47
N LYS A 43 12.94 11.58 5.58
CA LYS A 43 13.37 11.01 6.87
C LYS A 43 12.30 10.11 7.50
N ALA A 44 11.03 10.49 7.40
CA ALA A 44 9.91 9.84 8.06
C ALA A 44 9.36 8.63 7.29
N GLY A 45 9.63 8.51 5.98
CA GLY A 45 9.07 7.38 5.22
C GLY A 45 9.59 7.11 3.81
N MET A 46 10.72 7.64 3.33
CA MET A 46 11.14 7.38 1.94
C MET A 46 12.67 7.26 1.76
N GLY A 47 13.32 6.52 2.66
CA GLY A 47 14.64 5.91 2.37
C GLY A 47 14.51 4.46 1.91
N GLU A 48 13.41 3.81 2.25
CA GLU A 48 13.09 2.46 1.82
C GLU A 48 11.98 2.56 0.79
N ILE A 49 12.28 2.13 -0.43
CA ILE A 49 11.26 1.70 -1.37
C ILE A 49 10.51 0.62 -0.60
N VAL A 50 9.28 0.90 -0.15
CA VAL A 50 8.36 -0.17 0.24
C VAL A 50 8.00 -0.86 -1.07
N SER A 51 8.90 -1.74 -1.49
CA SER A 51 8.66 -2.75 -2.50
C SER A 51 7.60 -3.63 -1.88
N PHE A 52 6.36 -3.47 -2.32
CA PHE A 52 5.39 -4.53 -2.16
C PHE A 52 5.92 -5.69 -3.01
N GLU A 53 6.75 -6.54 -2.40
CA GLU A 53 7.22 -7.77 -3.01
C GLU A 53 5.97 -8.53 -3.45
N ASP A 54 5.84 -8.60 -4.78
CA ASP A 54 4.89 -9.36 -5.55
C ASP A 54 3.56 -9.66 -4.82
N ILE A 55 2.64 -8.70 -4.81
CA ILE A 55 1.25 -8.93 -4.34
C ILE A 55 0.45 -9.84 -5.27
N LYS A 56 1.03 -10.19 -6.43
CA LYS A 56 0.36 -10.95 -7.49
C LYS A 56 -0.10 -12.35 -7.03
N PRO A 57 0.69 -13.15 -6.30
CA PRO A 57 0.23 -14.44 -5.78
C PRO A 57 -0.98 -14.28 -4.85
N TRP A 58 -1.03 -13.22 -4.04
CA TRP A 58 -2.17 -12.95 -3.17
C TRP A 58 -3.42 -12.55 -3.96
N LEU A 59 -3.27 -11.78 -5.04
CA LEU A 59 -4.38 -11.44 -5.94
C LEU A 59 -4.88 -12.67 -6.72
N ASP A 60 -3.97 -13.53 -7.18
CA ASP A 60 -4.31 -14.78 -7.87
C ASP A 60 -5.12 -15.73 -6.95
N ASP A 61 -4.78 -15.78 -5.66
CA ASP A 61 -5.54 -16.54 -4.65
C ASP A 61 -6.95 -15.95 -4.44
N ILE A 62 -7.09 -14.62 -4.40
CA ILE A 62 -8.41 -13.96 -4.32
C ILE A 62 -9.28 -14.30 -5.53
N ASP A 63 -8.71 -14.22 -6.73
CA ASP A 63 -9.42 -14.55 -7.97
C ASP A 63 -9.87 -16.02 -7.99
N ARG A 64 -9.02 -16.92 -7.48
CA ARG A 64 -9.37 -18.34 -7.34
C ARG A 64 -10.52 -18.58 -6.36
N VAL A 65 -10.53 -17.89 -5.23
CA VAL A 65 -11.64 -17.96 -4.27
C VAL A 65 -12.93 -17.45 -4.90
N ASN A 66 -12.88 -16.32 -5.62
CA ASN A 66 -14.04 -15.75 -6.30
C ASN A 66 -14.64 -16.71 -7.34
N GLU A 67 -13.81 -17.41 -8.10
CA GLU A 67 -14.27 -18.40 -9.07
C GLU A 67 -14.93 -19.61 -8.39
N ILE A 68 -14.37 -20.09 -7.28
CA ILE A 68 -14.98 -21.16 -6.47
C ILE A 68 -16.35 -20.73 -5.96
N LEU A 69 -16.46 -19.53 -5.36
CA LEU A 69 -17.73 -18.99 -4.87
C LEU A 69 -18.76 -18.87 -6.00
N ARG A 70 -18.33 -18.48 -7.20
CA ARG A 70 -19.18 -18.37 -8.38
C ARG A 70 -19.66 -19.75 -8.88
N ILE A 71 -18.81 -20.77 -8.87
CA ILE A 71 -19.18 -22.15 -9.21
C ILE A 71 -20.22 -22.68 -8.22
N ILE A 72 -20.02 -22.45 -6.92
CA ILE A 72 -20.95 -22.90 -5.87
C ILE A 72 -22.31 -22.22 -6.03
N LYS A 73 -22.33 -20.89 -6.22
CA LYS A 73 -23.57 -20.14 -6.51
C LYS A 73 -24.28 -20.63 -7.76
N ARG A 74 -23.56 -21.04 -8.80
CA ARG A 74 -24.14 -21.61 -10.04
C ARG A 74 -24.63 -23.04 -9.89
N LYS A 75 -23.93 -23.88 -9.12
CA LYS A 75 -24.34 -25.27 -8.86
C LYS A 75 -25.50 -25.38 -7.89
N GLY A 76 -25.86 -24.28 -7.21
CA GLY A 76 -27.06 -24.20 -6.39
C GLY A 76 -26.93 -24.93 -5.06
N ASP A 77 -25.72 -24.97 -4.50
CA ASP A 77 -25.47 -25.53 -3.17
C ASP A 77 -25.14 -24.40 -2.17
N PRO A 78 -26.17 -23.68 -1.68
CA PRO A 78 -26.00 -22.57 -0.75
C PRO A 78 -25.47 -23.02 0.62
N GLU A 79 -25.63 -24.29 1.00
CA GLU A 79 -25.13 -24.83 2.27
C GLU A 79 -23.60 -24.94 2.25
N LEU A 80 -23.02 -25.43 1.14
CA LEU A 80 -21.57 -25.48 0.95
C LEU A 80 -20.92 -24.08 0.94
N LEU A 81 -21.64 -23.06 0.45
CA LEU A 81 -21.18 -21.67 0.44
C LEU A 81 -21.07 -21.10 1.85
N GLU A 82 -22.09 -21.33 2.68
CA GLU A 82 -22.10 -20.89 4.07
C GLU A 82 -21.01 -21.60 4.89
N GLU A 83 -20.81 -22.91 4.71
CA GLU A 83 -19.72 -23.64 5.40
C GLU A 83 -18.32 -23.09 5.10
N ILE A 84 -18.05 -22.74 3.83
CA ILE A 84 -16.76 -22.15 3.43
C ILE A 84 -16.59 -20.75 4.01
N LEU A 85 -17.63 -19.91 3.97
CA LEU A 85 -17.59 -18.57 4.55
C LEU A 85 -17.35 -18.62 6.07
N ASP A 86 -17.94 -19.59 6.76
CA ASP A 86 -17.77 -19.80 8.19
C ASP A 86 -16.35 -20.28 8.54
N LEU A 87 -15.77 -21.16 7.72
CA LEU A 87 -14.37 -21.60 7.85
C LEU A 87 -13.38 -20.45 7.67
N VAL A 88 -13.60 -19.56 6.71
CA VAL A 88 -12.76 -18.37 6.49
C VAL A 88 -12.86 -17.41 7.68
N LYS A 89 -14.06 -17.14 8.19
CA LYS A 89 -14.28 -16.25 9.35
C LYS A 89 -13.66 -16.78 10.65
N ARG A 90 -13.59 -18.09 10.84
CA ARG A 90 -12.97 -18.69 12.04
C ARG A 90 -11.45 -18.54 12.05
N LYS A 91 -10.80 -18.58 10.88
CA LYS A 91 -9.35 -18.40 10.75
C LYS A 91 -8.88 -16.97 11.09
N GLU A 92 -9.73 -15.96 10.98
CA GLU A 92 -9.40 -14.58 11.37
C GLU A 92 -9.42 -14.34 12.89
N ARG A 93 -9.89 -15.32 13.70
CA ARG A 93 -9.95 -15.21 15.17
C ARG A 93 -8.80 -15.88 15.91
N THR A 94 -7.87 -16.50 15.20
CA THR A 94 -6.63 -17.11 15.71
C THR A 94 -5.43 -16.40 15.12
#